data_AF-M2AAA1-F1
#
_entry.id   AF-M2AAA1-F1
#
_cell.length_a   1.000
_cell.length_b   1.000
_cell.length_c   1.000
_cell.angle_alpha   90.00
_cell.angle_beta   90.00
_cell.angle_gamma   90.00
#
_symmetry.space_group_name_H-M   'P 1'
#
loop_
_entity.id
_entity.type
_entity.pdbx_description
1 polymer ?
#
loop_
_entity_poly.entity_id
_entity_poly.type
_entity_poly.pdbx_seq_one_letter_code
_entity_poly.pdbx_strand_id
1 'polypeptide(L)'
;MILTAKTRYNYEPAFSGNKNLKTEDRVVCEIIRPTVEDRNGLFSMDVERELTAAATAEKKAAVTFKRRMDVSRILRRHVGTIKNLEVKNEDGGTVKIKDGEALAECTAYGVAALVEELCQEVISDRLSEEEKKI
;
A
#
# COMPACT_ATOMS: atom_id res chain seq x y z
N MET A 1 4.41 12.86 -27.15
CA MET A 1 4.34 12.29 -25.79
C MET A 1 4.43 10.78 -25.94
N ILE A 2 5.42 10.14 -25.31
CA ILE A 2 5.58 8.69 -25.30
C ILE A 2 5.34 8.26 -23.86
N LEU A 3 4.38 7.34 -23.63
CA LEU A 3 4.10 6.80 -22.31
C LEU A 3 4.68 5.38 -22.23
N THR A 4 5.46 5.10 -21.19
CA THR A 4 6.15 3.82 -21.03
C THR A 4 5.31 2.84 -20.22
N ALA A 5 5.03 1.65 -20.77
CA ALA A 5 4.23 0.61 -20.12
C ALA A 5 5.08 -0.26 -19.17
N LYS A 6 5.66 0.34 -18.13
CA LYS A 6 6.45 -0.43 -17.14
C LYS A 6 5.51 -1.13 -16.15
N THR A 7 5.15 -2.37 -16.46
CA THR A 7 4.19 -3.16 -15.67
C THR A 7 4.67 -3.52 -14.28
N ARG A 8 5.99 -3.57 -14.04
CA ARG A 8 6.57 -3.97 -12.75
C ARG A 8 7.75 -3.07 -12.35
N TYR A 9 7.89 -2.81 -11.06
CA TYR A 9 9.02 -2.07 -10.51
C TYR A 9 9.33 -2.49 -9.07
N ASN A 10 10.58 -2.27 -8.64
CA ASN A 10 10.98 -2.47 -7.25
C ASN A 10 10.66 -1.20 -6.47
N TYR A 11 10.04 -1.39 -5.31
CA TYR A 11 9.69 -0.35 -4.35
C TYR A 11 10.40 -0.63 -3.03
N GLU A 12 10.95 0.41 -2.42
CA GLU A 12 11.54 0.38 -1.08
C GLU A 12 10.57 1.05 -0.10
N PRO A 13 9.81 0.29 0.70
CA PRO A 13 8.90 0.86 1.68
C PRO A 13 9.64 1.79 2.66
N ALA A 14 9.06 2.94 2.91
CA ALA A 14 9.57 4.07 3.64
C ALA A 14 9.22 4.06 5.14
N PHE A 15 8.76 2.94 5.69
CA PHE A 15 8.56 2.80 7.13
C PHE A 15 9.85 3.03 7.93
N SER A 16 9.72 3.55 9.16
CA SER A 16 10.82 4.10 9.97
C SER A 16 12.01 3.15 10.17
N GLY A 17 11.77 1.83 10.18
CA GLY A 17 12.83 0.83 10.28
C GLY A 17 13.65 0.65 9.00
N ASN A 18 13.01 0.70 7.82
CA ASN A 18 13.65 0.28 6.57
C ASN A 18 14.70 1.29 6.07
N LYS A 19 14.41 2.59 6.15
CA LYS A 19 15.33 3.65 5.70
C LYS A 19 16.65 3.69 6.45
N ASN A 20 16.64 3.20 7.70
CA ASN A 20 17.80 3.14 8.57
C ASN A 20 18.67 1.89 8.33
N LEU A 21 18.18 0.92 7.54
CA LEU A 21 18.96 -0.23 7.12
C LEU A 21 19.92 0.14 6.00
N LYS A 22 21.04 -0.60 5.94
CA LYS A 22 21.94 -0.57 4.79
C LYS A 22 21.15 -0.98 3.54
N THR A 23 21.52 -0.43 2.38
CA THR A 23 20.83 -0.69 1.12
C THR A 23 20.66 -2.18 0.81
N GLU A 24 21.65 -3.01 1.16
CA GLU A 24 21.62 -4.47 0.97
C GLU A 24 20.62 -5.21 1.87
N ASP A 25 20.32 -4.65 3.04
CA ASP A 25 19.44 -5.23 4.06
C ASP A 25 18.01 -4.68 3.96
N ARG A 26 17.77 -3.68 3.11
CA ARG A 26 16.45 -3.07 2.97
C ARG A 26 15.42 -4.06 2.45
N VAL A 27 14.22 -3.93 2.97
CA VAL A 27 13.03 -4.57 2.42
C VAL A 27 12.75 -3.95 1.06
N VAL A 28 12.66 -4.80 0.05
CA VAL A 28 12.31 -4.41 -1.32
C VAL A 28 11.12 -5.25 -1.76
N CYS A 29 10.07 -4.58 -2.21
CA CYS A 29 8.85 -5.20 -2.71
C CYS A 29 8.74 -4.96 -4.22
N GLU A 30 8.51 -6.00 -5.00
CA GLU A 30 8.09 -5.84 -6.39
C GLU A 30 6.62 -5.41 -6.43
N ILE A 31 6.34 -4.30 -7.10
CA ILE A 31 4.99 -3.81 -7.36
C ILE A 31 4.61 -4.13 -8.80
N ILE A 32 3.46 -4.78 -8.97
CA ILE A 32 2.85 -5.05 -10.27
C ILE A 32 1.74 -4.02 -10.48
N ARG A 33 1.94 -3.09 -11.41
CA ARG A 33 1.02 -1.98 -11.65
C ARG A 33 -0.38 -2.51 -11.99
N PRO A 34 -1.43 -2.01 -11.34
CA PRO A 34 -2.79 -2.36 -11.70
C PRO A 34 -3.11 -1.81 -13.09
N THR A 35 -3.89 -2.57 -13.85
CA THR A 35 -4.48 -2.08 -15.09
C THR A 35 -5.53 -1.01 -14.78
N VAL A 36 -5.92 -0.24 -15.81
CA VAL A 36 -7.02 0.75 -15.68
C VAL A 36 -8.31 0.07 -15.22
N GLU A 37 -8.59 -1.15 -15.71
CA GLU A 37 -9.78 -1.92 -15.32
C GLU A 37 -9.70 -2.41 -13.87
N ASP A 38 -8.53 -2.88 -13.42
CA ASP A 38 -8.35 -3.34 -12.04
C ASP A 38 -8.55 -2.22 -11.02
N ARG A 39 -8.11 -0.99 -11.33
CA ARG A 39 -8.15 0.14 -10.39
C ARG A 39 -9.54 0.44 -9.83
N ASN A 40 -10.57 0.34 -10.67
CA ASN A 40 -11.95 0.61 -10.26
C ASN A 40 -12.44 -0.35 -9.17
N GLY A 41 -11.80 -1.51 -9.00
CA GLY A 41 -12.12 -2.50 -7.97
C GLY A 41 -11.16 -2.52 -6.77
N LEU A 42 -10.05 -1.78 -6.79
CA LEU A 42 -9.06 -1.79 -5.69
C LEU A 42 -9.33 -0.72 -4.63
N PHE A 43 -10.03 0.35 -5.01
CA PHE A 43 -10.24 1.52 -4.18
C PHE A 43 -11.66 2.07 -4.36
N SER A 44 -12.35 2.34 -3.25
CA SER A 44 -13.57 3.15 -3.23
C SER A 44 -13.44 4.31 -2.26
N MET A 45 -14.06 5.43 -2.63
CA MET A 45 -14.16 6.60 -1.78
C MET A 45 -15.62 6.82 -1.41
N ASP A 46 -15.95 6.52 -0.16
CA ASP A 46 -17.27 6.77 0.40
C ASP A 46 -17.28 8.22 0.95
N VAL A 47 -18.23 9.02 0.49
CA VAL A 47 -18.44 10.38 0.97
C VAL A 47 -19.61 10.37 1.94
N GLU A 48 -19.31 10.43 3.23
CA GLU A 48 -20.33 10.60 4.27
C GLU A 48 -20.54 12.09 4.53
N ARG A 49 -21.76 12.56 4.33
CA ARG A 49 -22.16 13.93 4.64
C ARG A 49 -23.02 13.91 5.89
N GLU A 50 -22.45 14.28 7.02
CA GLU A 50 -23.23 14.42 8.26
C GLU A 50 -24.03 15.73 8.19
N LEU A 51 -25.34 15.60 8.00
CA LEU A 51 -26.30 16.69 8.21
C LEU A 51 -26.69 16.65 9.69
N THR A 52 -25.98 17.39 10.53
CA THR A 52 -26.39 17.56 11.93
C THR A 52 -27.65 18.42 12.00
N ALA A 53 -28.79 17.79 12.25
CA ALA A 53 -30.06 18.46 12.49
C ALA A 53 -30.04 19.14 13.86
N ALA A 54 -29.48 20.35 13.93
CA ALA A 54 -29.69 21.26 15.04
C ALA A 54 -30.13 22.61 14.48
N ALA A 55 -31.42 22.91 14.68
CA ALA A 55 -31.99 24.21 14.40
C ALA A 55 -31.12 25.31 15.05
N THR A 56 -30.90 26.41 14.33
CA THR A 56 -30.16 27.62 14.76
C THR A 56 -28.64 27.52 14.85
N ALA A 57 -27.97 27.56 13.69
CA ALA A 57 -26.73 28.31 13.42
C ALA A 57 -26.23 27.88 12.03
N GLU A 58 -25.77 28.83 11.21
CA GLU A 58 -25.04 28.53 9.96
C GLU A 58 -23.89 27.56 10.26
N LYS A 59 -24.04 26.27 9.92
CA LYS A 59 -23.01 25.26 10.21
C LYS A 59 -22.58 24.57 8.93
N LYS A 60 -21.28 24.69 8.65
CA LYS A 60 -20.54 23.97 7.62
C LYS A 60 -20.81 22.47 7.77
N ALA A 61 -21.39 21.86 6.75
CA ALA A 61 -21.51 20.41 6.68
C ALA A 61 -20.10 19.80 6.76
N ALA A 62 -19.85 18.94 7.75
CA ALA A 62 -18.63 18.13 7.78
C ALA A 62 -18.79 17.05 6.71
N VAL A 63 -17.90 17.07 5.72
CA VAL A 63 -17.81 16.02 4.69
C VAL A 63 -16.66 15.12 5.11
N THR A 64 -16.97 13.88 5.44
CA THR A 64 -15.98 12.86 5.80
C THR A 64 -15.76 11.96 4.59
N PHE A 65 -14.51 11.91 4.11
CA PHE A 65 -14.10 11.02 3.03
C PHE A 65 -13.52 9.74 3.65
N LYS A 66 -14.23 8.62 3.54
CA LYS A 66 -13.73 7.30 3.94
C LYS A 66 -13.16 6.59 2.72
N ARG A 67 -11.90 6.20 2.80
CA ARG A 67 -11.22 5.41 1.78
C ARG A 67 -11.31 3.94 2.16
N ARG A 68 -11.82 3.10 1.26
CA ARG A 68 -11.77 1.64 1.40
C ARG A 68 -10.85 1.06 0.35
N MET A 69 -9.95 0.19 0.78
CA MET A 69 -8.98 -0.50 -0.08
C MET A 69 -9.22 -2.00 0.03
N ASP A 70 -9.25 -2.69 -1.10
CA ASP A 70 -9.27 -4.16 -1.11
C ASP A 70 -7.85 -4.69 -0.88
N VAL A 71 -7.43 -4.65 0.39
CA VAL A 71 -6.09 -5.05 0.82
C VAL A 71 -5.74 -6.47 0.36
N SER A 72 -6.70 -7.40 0.41
CA SER A 72 -6.47 -8.79 0.03
C SER A 72 -6.15 -8.93 -1.46
N ARG A 73 -6.94 -8.27 -2.32
CA ARG A 73 -6.70 -8.28 -3.77
C ARG A 73 -5.40 -7.55 -4.10
N ILE A 74 -5.10 -6.44 -3.44
CA ILE A 74 -3.86 -5.69 -3.64
C ILE A 74 -2.64 -6.57 -3.33
N LEU A 75 -2.58 -7.15 -2.13
CA LEU A 75 -1.44 -7.97 -1.73
C LEU A 75 -1.25 -9.16 -2.66
N ARG A 76 -2.32 -9.91 -2.98
CA ARG A 76 -2.21 -11.14 -3.78
C ARG A 76 -1.93 -10.93 -5.27
N ARG A 77 -2.26 -9.76 -5.83
CA ARG A 77 -2.15 -9.51 -7.29
C ARG A 77 -1.16 -8.42 -7.68
N HIS A 78 -0.90 -7.49 -6.77
CA HIS A 78 -0.12 -6.28 -7.06
C HIS A 78 1.16 -6.18 -6.22
N VAL A 79 1.36 -7.06 -5.24
CA VAL A 79 2.63 -7.25 -4.55
C VAL A 79 3.24 -8.57 -5.01
N GLY A 80 4.32 -8.47 -5.79
CA GLY A 80 5.10 -9.60 -6.27
C GLY A 80 6.08 -10.10 -5.21
N THR A 81 7.34 -10.28 -5.59
CA THR A 81 8.39 -10.76 -4.67
C THR A 81 8.74 -9.72 -3.60
N ILE A 82 8.91 -10.19 -2.36
CA ILE A 82 9.41 -9.41 -1.23
C ILE A 82 10.80 -9.95 -0.83
N LYS A 83 11.77 -9.07 -0.74
CA LYS A 83 13.15 -9.38 -0.31
C LYS A 83 13.40 -8.83 1.09
N ASN A 84 14.21 -9.56 1.85
CA ASN A 84 14.70 -9.16 3.17
C ASN A 84 13.61 -8.88 4.22
N LEU A 85 12.40 -9.45 4.04
CA LEU A 85 11.34 -9.38 5.05
C LEU A 85 11.30 -10.66 5.87
N GLU A 86 11.57 -10.51 7.16
CA GLU A 86 11.57 -11.57 8.15
C GLU A 86 10.70 -11.16 9.34
N VAL A 87 9.82 -12.06 9.77
CA VAL A 87 8.97 -11.86 10.95
C VAL A 87 9.33 -12.88 12.02
N LYS A 88 9.35 -12.44 13.29
CA LYS A 88 9.58 -13.34 14.42
C LYS A 88 8.25 -13.89 14.91
N ASN A 89 8.19 -15.20 15.09
CA ASN A 89 7.09 -15.90 15.74
C ASN A 89 7.23 -15.82 17.27
N GLU A 90 6.15 -16.09 17.98
CA GLU A 90 6.12 -16.12 19.45
C GLU A 90 7.09 -17.17 20.02
N ASP A 91 7.31 -18.27 19.30
CA ASP A 91 8.25 -19.34 19.67
C ASP A 91 9.73 -18.98 19.47
N GLY A 92 10.03 -17.73 19.05
CA GLY A 92 11.40 -17.26 18.78
C GLY A 92 11.96 -17.69 17.42
N GLY A 93 11.20 -18.45 16.63
CA GLY A 93 11.52 -18.75 15.24
C GLY A 93 11.33 -17.55 14.31
N THR A 94 12.05 -17.53 13.19
CA THR A 94 11.91 -16.48 12.17
C THR A 94 11.31 -17.06 10.89
N VAL A 95 10.30 -16.39 10.34
CA VAL A 95 9.65 -16.75 9.07
C VAL A 95 9.97 -15.70 8.02
N LYS A 96 10.42 -16.15 6.85
CA LYS A 96 10.67 -15.30 5.68
C LYS A 96 9.37 -15.09 4.92
N ILE A 97 8.99 -13.84 4.72
CA ILE A 97 7.85 -13.46 3.87
C ILE A 97 8.39 -13.13 2.48
N LYS A 98 8.00 -13.91 1.48
CA LYS A 98 8.61 -13.86 0.13
C LYS A 98 7.74 -13.19 -0.93
N ASP A 99 6.46 -13.01 -0.66
CA ASP A 99 5.50 -12.46 -1.61
C ASP A 99 4.30 -11.84 -0.89
N GLY A 100 3.43 -11.19 -1.66
CA GLY A 100 2.21 -10.59 -1.15
C GLY A 100 1.18 -11.58 -0.61
N GLU A 101 1.15 -12.83 -1.07
CA GLU A 101 0.24 -13.85 -0.55
C GLU A 101 0.63 -14.27 0.87
N ALA A 102 1.92 -14.57 1.09
CA ALA A 102 2.46 -14.83 2.42
C ALA A 102 2.30 -13.62 3.35
N LEU A 103 2.40 -12.40 2.81
CA LEU A 103 2.16 -11.18 3.59
C LEU A 103 0.69 -11.02 3.99
N ALA A 104 -0.26 -11.42 3.13
CA ALA A 104 -1.69 -11.35 3.41
C ALA A 104 -2.14 -12.33 4.51
N GLU A 105 -1.43 -13.43 4.68
CA GLU A 105 -1.67 -14.44 5.72
C GLU A 105 -0.86 -14.17 7.00
N CYS A 106 0.02 -13.18 6.98
CA CYS A 106 0.89 -12.85 8.10
C CYS A 106 0.11 -12.14 9.22
N THR A 107 0.23 -12.68 10.44
CA THR A 107 -0.39 -12.12 11.66
C THR A 107 0.62 -11.42 12.58
N ALA A 108 1.86 -11.24 12.12
CA ALA A 108 2.91 -10.65 12.94
C ALA A 108 2.62 -9.18 13.28
N TYR A 109 2.98 -8.78 14.49
CA TYR A 109 2.82 -7.40 14.95
C TYR A 109 3.62 -6.42 14.08
N GLY A 110 3.03 -5.28 13.72
CA GLY A 110 3.67 -4.23 12.94
C GLY A 110 3.55 -4.36 11.42
N VAL A 111 3.05 -5.50 10.90
CA VAL A 111 2.82 -5.72 9.46
C VAL A 111 1.81 -4.74 8.87
N ALA A 112 0.87 -4.24 9.67
CA ALA A 112 -0.18 -3.31 9.22
C ALA A 112 0.38 -2.04 8.56
N ALA A 113 1.45 -1.44 9.12
CA ALA A 113 2.05 -0.23 8.57
C ALA A 113 2.69 -0.48 7.19
N LEU A 114 3.36 -1.63 7.03
CA LEU A 114 3.91 -2.05 5.75
C LEU A 114 2.80 -2.29 4.72
N VAL A 115 1.75 -3.00 5.11
CA VAL A 115 0.61 -3.31 4.23
C VAL A 115 -0.09 -2.04 3.77
N GLU A 116 -0.34 -1.09 4.69
CA GLU A 116 -0.95 0.19 4.36
C GLU A 116 -0.11 0.94 3.33
N GLU A 117 1.21 1.00 3.54
CA GLU A 117 2.11 1.70 2.62
C GLU A 117 2.13 1.06 1.24
N LEU A 118 2.22 -0.27 1.15
CA LEU A 118 2.16 -1.00 -0.12
C LEU A 118 0.84 -0.78 -0.85
N CYS A 119 -0.28 -0.74 -0.12
CA CYS A 119 -1.58 -0.45 -0.72
C CYS A 119 -1.65 0.97 -1.27
N GLN A 120 -1.14 1.95 -0.53
CA GLN A 120 -1.08 3.32 -1.01
C GLN A 120 -0.19 3.45 -2.25
N GLU A 121 0.96 2.78 -2.29
CA GLU A 121 1.86 2.81 -3.43
C GLU A 121 1.18 2.28 -4.70
N VAL A 122 0.56 1.10 -4.62
CA VAL A 122 -0.19 0.46 -5.73
C VAL A 122 -1.29 1.37 -6.29
N ILE A 123 -2.00 2.07 -5.42
CA ILE A 123 -3.12 2.95 -5.81
C ILE A 123 -2.63 4.29 -6.35
N SER A 124 -1.50 4.81 -5.87
CA SER A 124 -1.06 6.18 -6.13
C SER A 124 -0.61 6.46 -7.57
N ASP A 125 -0.33 5.42 -8.36
CA ASP A 125 0.24 5.49 -9.72
C ASP A 125 1.47 6.39 -9.87
N ARG A 126 2.21 6.63 -8.79
CA ARG A 126 3.30 7.59 -8.84
C ARG A 126 4.42 7.00 -9.70
N LEU A 127 4.81 7.74 -10.74
CA LEU A 127 6.12 7.57 -11.35
C LEU A 127 7.15 7.95 -10.29
N SER A 128 8.21 7.15 -10.14
CA SER A 128 9.31 7.55 -9.27
C SER A 128 9.89 8.87 -9.78
N GLU A 129 10.48 9.69 -8.90
CA GLU A 129 11.09 10.97 -9.30
C GLU A 129 12.17 10.81 -10.38
N GLU A 130 12.80 9.63 -10.47
CA GLU A 130 13.73 9.28 -11.55
C GLU A 130 13.02 9.05 -12.89
N GLU A 131 11.83 8.44 -12.87
CA GLU A 131 11.03 8.18 -14.08
C GLU A 131 10.32 9.43 -14.61
N LYS A 132 10.13 10.47 -13.78
CA LYS A 132 9.60 11.78 -14.20
C LYS A 132 10.60 12.62 -15.00
N LYS A 133 11.89 12.27 -14.98
CA LYS A 133 12.97 13.02 -15.66
C LYS A 133 13.21 12.58 -17.11
N ILE A 134 12.47 11.57 -17.60
CA ILE A 134 12.56 11.01 -18.96
C ILE A 134 11.62 11.77 -19.91
#